data_AF-A0A7V4WCH7-F1
#
_entry.id   AF-A0A7V4WCH7-F1
#
_cell.length_a   1.000
_cell.length_b   1.000
_cell.length_c   1.000
_cell.angle_alpha   90.00
_cell.angle_beta   90.00
_cell.angle_gamma   90.00
#
_symmetry.space_group_name_H-M   'P 1'
#
loop_
_entity.id
_entity.type
_entity.pdbx_description
1 polymer ?
#
loop_
_entity_poly.entity_id
_entity_poly.type
_entity_poly.pdbx_seq_one_letter_code
_entity_poly.pdbx_strand_id
1 'polypeptide(L)'
;MGEKIRLSPTTGLNLFLECPRCFWLRFNEGVHRPEVIFPSLPGGMDRIIKDYFDSFRVKGELPPELKGKVEGKLIEDQALLDEWRNWRKGLIYEDPQLEATLAGALDDCLVDQGHYIPVDYKTRGSAPKEGNSEEYYQTQLDTYTFLLQKNGFATREFAYLVYYFPEAFQSDHLVKFKTEVVRVETDSQRCYKIFQDAVNCLRGPIPKAHTECSYCAWFSDLLDYD
;
A
#
# COMPACT_ATOMS: atom_id res chain seq x y z
N MET A 1 -25.45 16.34 6.37
CA MET A 1 -24.49 16.05 5.28
C MET A 1 -23.63 14.91 5.78
N GLY A 2 -23.74 13.72 5.19
CA GLY A 2 -22.84 12.63 5.53
C GLY A 2 -21.40 13.04 5.20
N GLU A 3 -20.42 12.56 5.96
CA GLU A 3 -19.01 12.79 5.64
C GLU A 3 -18.70 12.30 4.22
N LYS A 4 -17.90 13.07 3.48
CA LYS A 4 -17.43 12.67 2.14
C LYS A 4 -16.57 11.40 2.30
N ILE A 5 -16.96 10.31 1.64
CA ILE A 5 -16.25 9.03 1.72
C ILE A 5 -14.82 9.24 1.21
N ARG A 6 -13.83 8.97 2.06
CA ARG A 6 -12.40 8.99 1.70
C ARG A 6 -11.74 7.67 2.08
N LEU A 7 -11.28 6.93 1.08
CA LEU A 7 -10.65 5.62 1.23
C LEU A 7 -9.16 5.68 0.91
N SER A 8 -8.43 4.71 1.46
CA SER A 8 -7.00 4.47 1.20
C SER A 8 -6.80 2.99 0.87
N PRO A 9 -5.66 2.58 0.27
CA PRO A 9 -5.42 1.18 -0.04
C PRO A 9 -5.46 0.30 1.22
N THR A 10 -4.74 0.67 2.30
CA THR A 10 -4.59 -0.17 3.49
C THR A 10 -5.80 -0.11 4.43
N THR A 11 -6.27 1.08 4.78
CA THR A 11 -7.33 1.24 5.79
C THR A 11 -8.74 1.26 5.21
N GLY A 12 -8.86 1.39 3.89
CA GLY A 12 -10.12 1.33 3.14
C GLY A 12 -10.25 0.03 2.36
N LEU A 13 -9.54 -0.08 1.24
CA LEU A 13 -9.75 -1.17 0.26
C LEU A 13 -9.36 -2.55 0.81
N ASN A 14 -8.19 -2.68 1.44
CA ASN A 14 -7.79 -3.96 2.06
C ASN A 14 -8.74 -4.37 3.19
N LEU A 15 -9.15 -3.42 4.03
CA LEU A 15 -10.14 -3.71 5.07
C LEU A 15 -11.47 -4.19 4.49
N PHE A 16 -11.92 -3.57 3.39
CA PHE A 16 -13.12 -4.01 2.65
C PHE A 16 -12.97 -5.43 2.12
N LEU A 17 -11.85 -5.74 1.46
CA LEU A 17 -11.58 -7.08 0.92
C LEU A 17 -11.46 -8.14 2.01
N GLU A 18 -10.85 -7.81 3.15
CA GLU A 18 -10.72 -8.73 4.28
C GLU A 18 -12.06 -9.00 4.96
N CYS A 19 -12.89 -7.96 5.17
CA CYS A 19 -14.23 -8.12 5.71
C CYS A 19 -15.11 -6.89 5.44
N PRO A 20 -16.10 -6.99 4.54
CA PRO A 20 -17.04 -5.91 4.25
C PRO A 20 -17.81 -5.43 5.49
N ARG A 21 -18.10 -6.31 6.45
CA ARG A 21 -18.79 -5.93 7.70
C ARG A 21 -17.90 -5.06 8.59
N CYS A 22 -16.66 -5.47 8.86
CA CYS A 22 -15.73 -4.65 9.66
C CYS A 22 -15.45 -3.31 8.99
N PHE A 23 -15.35 -3.30 7.66
CA PHE A 23 -15.22 -2.09 6.87
C PHE A 23 -16.44 -1.16 7.05
N TRP A 24 -17.66 -1.68 6.86
CA TRP A 24 -18.90 -0.91 7.05
C TRP A 24 -19.01 -0.34 8.47
N LEU A 25 -18.77 -1.18 9.48
CA LEU A 25 -18.81 -0.80 10.90
C LEU A 25 -17.81 0.31 11.23
N ARG A 26 -16.60 0.25 10.68
CA ARG A 26 -15.58 1.29 10.89
C ARG A 26 -16.02 2.64 10.36
N PHE A 27 -16.53 2.69 9.13
CA PHE A 27 -16.79 3.95 8.43
C PHE A 27 -18.16 4.54 8.74
N ASN A 28 -19.17 3.72 9.03
CA ASN A 28 -20.54 4.21 9.31
C ASN A 28 -20.82 4.35 10.81
N GLU A 29 -20.26 3.47 11.65
CA GLU A 29 -20.57 3.43 13.10
C GLU A 29 -19.36 3.77 13.99
N GLY A 30 -18.17 4.00 13.41
CA GLY A 30 -16.95 4.22 14.20
C GLY A 30 -16.53 3.01 15.04
N VAL A 31 -17.02 1.81 14.71
CA VAL A 31 -16.67 0.57 15.41
C VAL A 31 -15.43 -0.04 14.77
N HIS A 32 -14.31 0.07 15.47
CA HIS A 32 -13.01 -0.41 14.99
C HIS A 32 -12.73 -1.84 15.45
N ARG A 33 -12.00 -2.60 14.61
CA ARG A 33 -11.32 -3.81 15.08
C ARG A 33 -10.34 -3.43 16.20
N PRO A 34 -10.10 -4.30 17.20
CA PRO A 34 -9.02 -4.11 18.16
C PRO A 34 -7.72 -3.76 17.44
N GLU A 35 -7.05 -2.70 17.90
CA GLU A 35 -5.83 -2.23 17.26
C GLU A 35 -4.70 -3.23 17.45
N VAL A 36 -4.02 -3.58 16.36
CA VAL A 36 -2.76 -4.33 16.41
C VAL A 36 -1.62 -3.31 16.39
N ILE A 37 -0.68 -3.45 17.31
CA ILE A 37 0.49 -2.57 17.39
C ILE A 37 1.31 -2.74 16.10
N PHE A 38 1.45 -1.66 15.32
CA PHE A 38 2.38 -1.66 14.20
C PHE A 38 3.82 -1.76 14.74
N PRO A 39 4.61 -2.76 14.32
CA PRO A 39 5.97 -2.91 14.84
C PRO A 39 6.84 -1.69 14.52
N SER A 40 7.54 -1.15 15.52
CA SER A 40 8.34 0.07 15.38
C SER A 40 9.54 -0.10 14.44
N LEU A 41 10.08 -1.31 14.32
CA LEU A 41 11.24 -1.61 13.46
C LEU A 41 10.95 -1.40 11.96
N PRO A 42 9.92 -2.02 11.35
CA PRO A 42 9.50 -1.71 9.98
C PRO A 42 9.28 -0.22 9.72
N GLY A 43 8.64 0.51 10.65
CA GLY A 43 8.41 1.96 10.49
C GLY A 43 9.70 2.78 10.58
N GLY A 44 10.64 2.37 11.45
CA GLY A 44 11.96 2.98 11.51
C GLY A 44 12.80 2.71 10.25
N MET A 45 12.74 1.48 9.75
CA MET A 45 13.41 1.06 8.51
C MET A 45 12.86 1.81 7.30
N ASP A 46 11.54 1.92 7.17
CA ASP A 46 10.88 2.65 6.07
C ASP A 46 11.45 4.07 5.90
N ARG A 47 11.55 4.83 7.00
CA ARG A 47 12.14 6.17 6.97
C ARG A 47 13.61 6.17 6.51
N ILE A 48 14.42 5.25 7.05
CA ILE A 48 15.84 5.18 6.71
C ILE A 48 16.06 4.76 5.23
N ILE A 49 15.21 3.85 4.72
CA ILE A 49 15.25 3.43 3.32
C ILE A 49 14.91 4.59 2.39
N LYS A 50 13.90 5.40 2.73
CA LYS A 50 13.54 6.62 1.97
C LYS A 50 14.71 7.60 1.88
N ASP A 51 15.32 7.93 3.03
CA ASP A 51 16.51 8.82 3.07
C ASP A 51 17.67 8.24 2.24
N TYR A 52 17.87 6.92 2.32
CA TYR A 52 18.89 6.21 1.55
C TYR A 52 18.65 6.33 0.05
N PHE A 53 17.43 6.07 -0.44
CA PHE A 53 17.08 6.20 -1.87
C PHE A 53 17.20 7.64 -2.36
N ASP A 54 16.77 8.61 -1.57
CA ASP A 54 16.89 10.03 -1.89
C ASP A 54 18.37 10.44 -2.08
N SER A 55 19.29 9.86 -1.29
CA SER A 55 20.74 10.09 -1.46
C SER A 55 21.31 9.57 -2.79
N PHE A 56 20.69 8.56 -3.40
CA PHE A 56 21.04 8.07 -4.75
C PHE A 56 20.37 8.90 -5.83
N ARG A 57 19.13 9.34 -5.60
CA ARG A 57 18.38 10.25 -6.49
C ARG A 57 19.13 11.54 -6.78
N VAL A 58 19.69 12.17 -5.75
CA VAL A 58 20.51 13.39 -5.87
C VAL A 58 21.73 13.19 -6.78
N LYS A 59 22.24 11.96 -6.87
CA LYS A 59 23.39 11.60 -7.72
C LYS A 59 22.97 11.14 -9.12
N GLY A 60 21.68 11.01 -9.39
CA GLY A 60 21.18 10.40 -10.63
C GLY A 60 21.51 8.90 -10.74
N GLU A 61 21.67 8.22 -9.60
CA GLU A 61 22.06 6.81 -9.52
C GLU A 61 20.90 5.92 -9.01
N LEU A 62 20.98 4.63 -9.30
CA LEU A 62 20.16 3.61 -8.65
C LEU A 62 20.86 3.07 -7.40
N PRO A 63 20.12 2.81 -6.30
CA PRO A 63 20.63 2.03 -5.18
C PRO A 63 21.13 0.64 -5.64
N PRO A 64 22.22 0.09 -5.05
CA PRO A 64 22.77 -1.21 -5.41
C PRO A 64 21.76 -2.36 -5.50
N GLU A 65 20.75 -2.36 -4.63
CA GLU A 65 19.69 -3.36 -4.60
C GLU A 65 18.83 -3.38 -5.87
N LEU A 66 18.71 -2.25 -6.58
CA LEU A 66 17.93 -2.11 -7.82
C LEU A 66 18.77 -2.33 -9.09
N LYS A 67 20.10 -2.17 -9.02
CA LYS A 67 20.97 -2.24 -10.21
C LYS A 67 20.83 -3.58 -10.92
N GLY A 68 20.45 -3.52 -12.21
CA GLY A 68 20.28 -4.69 -13.07
C GLY A 68 19.02 -5.53 -12.77
N LYS A 69 18.11 -5.05 -11.91
CA LYS A 69 16.88 -5.76 -11.53
C LYS A 69 15.60 -5.00 -11.88
N VAL A 70 15.70 -3.74 -12.26
CA VAL A 70 14.55 -2.87 -12.58
C VAL A 70 14.73 -2.18 -13.92
N GLU A 71 13.62 -1.73 -14.50
CA GLU A 71 13.63 -0.81 -15.64
C GLU A 71 13.53 0.65 -15.18
N GLY A 72 14.20 1.53 -15.93
CA GLY A 72 14.19 2.98 -15.66
C GLY A 72 15.20 3.44 -14.60
N LYS A 73 14.99 4.68 -14.16
CA LYS A 73 15.78 5.36 -13.13
C LYS A 73 14.85 5.87 -12.04
N LEU A 74 15.38 6.18 -10.87
CA LEU A 74 14.65 6.95 -9.85
C LEU A 74 14.05 8.23 -10.47
N ILE A 75 12.82 8.58 -10.10
CA ILE A 75 12.22 9.87 -10.45
C ILE A 75 13.17 11.00 -10.03
N GLU A 76 13.39 11.99 -10.91
CA GLU A 76 14.34 13.08 -10.64
C GLU A 76 13.73 14.16 -9.72
N ASP A 77 12.42 14.38 -9.80
CA ASP A 77 11.70 15.40 -9.03
C ASP A 77 11.43 14.93 -7.58
N GLN A 78 12.34 15.28 -6.67
CA GLN A 78 12.21 15.00 -5.24
C GLN A 78 10.99 15.70 -4.62
N ALA A 79 10.67 16.92 -5.04
CA ALA A 79 9.56 17.67 -4.45
C ALA A 79 8.22 17.01 -4.78
N LEU A 80 8.06 16.55 -6.03
CA LEU A 80 6.90 15.77 -6.45
C LEU A 80 6.80 14.45 -5.70
N LEU A 81 7.91 13.74 -5.50
CA LEU A 81 7.93 12.51 -4.71
C LEU A 81 7.53 12.75 -3.24
N ASP A 82 8.01 13.84 -2.63
CA ASP A 82 7.65 14.21 -1.26
C ASP A 82 6.16 14.54 -1.13
N GLU A 83 5.55 15.15 -2.16
CA GLU A 83 4.10 15.32 -2.23
C GLU A 83 3.39 13.96 -2.32
N TRP A 84 3.86 13.05 -3.17
CA TRP A 84 3.28 11.70 -3.32
C TRP A 84 3.41 10.84 -2.07
N ARG A 85 4.44 11.03 -1.25
CA ARG A 85 4.58 10.38 0.07
C ARG A 85 3.56 10.91 1.09
N ASN A 86 2.82 11.97 0.79
CA ASN A 86 1.80 12.56 1.66
C ASN A 86 0.38 12.21 1.20
N TRP A 87 -0.27 11.27 1.89
CA TRP A 87 -1.64 10.82 1.58
C TRP A 87 -2.72 11.91 1.64
N ARG A 88 -2.43 13.06 2.27
CA ARG A 88 -3.36 14.19 2.35
C ARG A 88 -3.33 15.08 1.11
N LYS A 89 -2.24 15.05 0.33
CA LYS A 89 -1.99 16.04 -0.74
C LYS A 89 -1.48 15.46 -2.06
N GLY A 90 -0.77 14.34 -2.02
CA GLY A 90 -0.12 13.77 -3.20
C GLY A 90 -1.11 13.14 -4.16
N LEU A 91 -1.15 11.81 -4.17
CA LEU A 91 -1.95 11.07 -5.13
C LEU A 91 -3.39 10.92 -4.66
N ILE A 92 -4.29 11.69 -5.28
CA ILE A 92 -5.71 11.75 -4.96
C ILE A 92 -6.52 11.58 -6.24
N TYR A 93 -7.58 10.77 -6.18
CA TYR A 93 -8.60 10.67 -7.21
C TYR A 93 -9.96 10.95 -6.58
N GLU A 94 -10.66 11.95 -7.11
CA GLU A 94 -12.05 12.21 -6.77
C GLU A 94 -12.96 11.63 -7.86
N ASP A 95 -13.84 10.72 -7.47
CA ASP A 95 -14.85 10.19 -8.38
C ASP A 95 -16.16 10.97 -8.19
N PRO A 96 -16.58 11.77 -9.18
CA PRO A 96 -17.78 12.59 -9.08
C PRO A 96 -19.06 11.75 -9.12
N GLN A 97 -19.05 10.57 -9.75
CA GLN A 97 -20.23 9.70 -9.83
C GLN A 97 -20.44 8.97 -8.50
N LEU A 98 -19.34 8.54 -7.89
CA LEU A 98 -19.36 7.90 -6.59
C LEU A 98 -19.38 8.91 -5.44
N GLU A 99 -19.22 10.21 -5.67
CA GLU A 99 -19.04 11.24 -4.64
C GLU A 99 -18.05 10.82 -3.54
N ALA A 100 -16.96 10.19 -3.96
CA ALA A 100 -15.99 9.55 -3.07
C ALA A 100 -14.56 9.84 -3.53
N THR A 101 -13.63 9.78 -2.59
CA THR A 101 -12.22 10.05 -2.84
C THR A 101 -11.38 8.81 -2.52
N LEU A 102 -10.48 8.44 -3.43
CA LEU A 102 -9.42 7.49 -3.18
C LEU A 102 -8.10 8.25 -3.08
N ALA A 103 -7.33 8.01 -2.03
CA ALA A 103 -6.03 8.65 -1.82
C ALA A 103 -4.97 7.63 -1.38
N GLY A 104 -3.75 7.83 -1.85
CA GLY A 104 -2.62 6.96 -1.55
C GLY A 104 -1.35 7.77 -1.28
N ALA A 105 -0.43 7.13 -0.57
CA ALA A 105 0.95 7.58 -0.47
C ALA A 105 1.86 6.44 -0.89
N LEU A 106 2.62 6.63 -1.95
CA LEU A 106 3.62 5.65 -2.42
C LEU A 106 4.99 5.98 -1.84
N ASP A 107 5.87 4.99 -1.74
CA ASP A 107 7.19 5.17 -1.14
C ASP A 107 8.20 5.81 -2.11
N ASP A 108 8.29 5.28 -3.34
CA ASP A 108 9.18 5.77 -4.39
C ASP A 108 8.64 5.42 -5.79
N CYS A 109 9.25 6.00 -6.82
CA CYS A 109 8.85 5.81 -8.21
C CYS A 109 10.06 5.77 -9.15
N LEU A 110 10.04 4.82 -10.08
CA LEU A 110 10.95 4.80 -11.22
C LEU A 110 10.28 5.45 -12.43
N VAL A 111 11.09 6.06 -13.29
CA VAL A 111 10.68 6.56 -14.61
C VAL A 111 11.46 5.83 -15.68
N ASP A 112 10.74 5.17 -16.59
CA ASP A 112 11.31 4.56 -17.79
C ASP A 112 10.57 5.04 -19.04
N GLN A 113 11.28 5.74 -19.94
CA GLN A 113 10.72 6.27 -21.19
C GLN A 113 9.41 7.05 -20.97
N GLY A 114 9.36 7.90 -19.95
CA GLY A 114 8.18 8.70 -19.59
C GLY A 114 7.06 7.95 -18.86
N HIS A 115 7.24 6.66 -18.56
CA HIS A 115 6.30 5.88 -17.76
C HIS A 115 6.75 5.80 -16.31
N TYR A 116 5.81 6.02 -15.40
CA TYR A 116 5.99 6.00 -13.95
C TYR A 116 5.65 4.62 -13.41
N ILE A 117 6.58 4.03 -12.67
CA ILE A 117 6.51 2.67 -12.16
C ILE A 117 6.60 2.76 -10.63
N PRO A 118 5.55 2.40 -9.88
CA PRO A 118 5.58 2.43 -8.43
C PRO A 118 6.66 1.51 -7.84
N VAL A 119 7.30 1.95 -6.77
CA VAL A 119 8.20 1.16 -5.93
C VAL A 119 7.73 1.28 -4.49
N ASP A 120 7.62 0.14 -3.81
CA ASP A 120 7.19 0.08 -2.41
C ASP A 120 8.13 -0.81 -1.59
N TYR A 121 8.49 -0.35 -0.39
CA TYR A 121 9.49 -0.99 0.46
C TYR A 121 8.84 -1.88 1.50
N LYS A 122 9.33 -3.13 1.61
CA LYS A 122 8.81 -4.10 2.57
C LYS A 122 9.90 -4.63 3.48
N THR A 123 9.87 -4.20 4.74
CA THR A 123 10.71 -4.83 5.78
C THR A 123 10.01 -6.06 6.33
N ARG A 124 10.67 -7.22 6.27
CA ARG A 124 10.15 -8.51 6.77
C ARG A 124 11.17 -9.20 7.68
N GLY A 125 10.68 -10.10 8.53
CA GLY A 125 11.54 -10.94 9.38
C GLY A 125 12.22 -12.08 8.63
N SER A 126 11.82 -12.36 7.40
CA SER A 126 12.38 -13.42 6.54
C SER A 126 12.25 -13.03 5.07
N ALA A 127 12.95 -13.78 4.20
CA ALA A 127 12.77 -13.68 2.76
C ALA A 127 11.27 -13.80 2.37
N PRO A 128 10.83 -13.10 1.32
CA PRO A 128 9.50 -13.31 0.76
C PRO A 128 9.36 -14.77 0.29
N LYS A 129 8.15 -15.33 0.42
CA LYS A 129 7.83 -16.61 -0.23
C LYS A 129 7.19 -16.30 -1.57
N GLU A 130 7.37 -17.21 -2.53
CA GLU A 130 6.71 -17.12 -3.84
C GLU A 130 5.18 -16.99 -3.67
N GLY A 131 4.56 -16.05 -4.41
CA GLY A 131 3.13 -15.75 -4.35
C GLY A 131 2.66 -14.85 -3.20
N ASN A 132 3.47 -14.64 -2.15
CA ASN A 132 3.08 -13.76 -1.03
C ASN A 132 2.93 -12.29 -1.47
N SER A 133 3.68 -11.86 -2.47
CA SER A 133 3.70 -10.46 -2.90
C SER A 133 2.34 -10.03 -3.45
N GLU A 134 1.80 -10.84 -4.35
CA GLU A 134 0.48 -10.71 -4.97
C GLU A 134 -0.62 -10.86 -3.92
N GLU A 135 -0.48 -11.81 -2.99
CA GLU A 135 -1.47 -12.02 -1.93
C GLU A 135 -1.64 -10.78 -1.03
N TYR A 136 -0.55 -10.16 -0.58
CA TYR A 136 -0.62 -9.12 0.46
C TYR A 136 -0.59 -7.68 -0.06
N TYR A 137 0.00 -7.43 -1.23
CA TYR A 137 0.32 -6.07 -1.66
C TYR A 137 -0.31 -5.66 -2.99
N GLN A 138 -1.02 -6.58 -3.67
CA GLN A 138 -1.61 -6.31 -4.99
C GLN A 138 -2.54 -5.10 -4.99
N THR A 139 -3.52 -5.04 -4.07
CA THR A 139 -4.47 -3.91 -3.99
C THR A 139 -3.75 -2.57 -3.78
N GLN A 140 -2.67 -2.56 -3.01
CA GLN A 140 -1.88 -1.35 -2.78
C GLN A 140 -1.18 -0.90 -4.06
N LEU A 141 -0.50 -1.81 -4.75
CA LEU A 141 0.21 -1.51 -6.00
C LEU A 141 -0.74 -1.12 -7.13
N ASP A 142 -1.87 -1.82 -7.27
CA ASP A 142 -2.93 -1.45 -8.22
C ASP A 142 -3.45 -0.04 -7.95
N THR A 143 -3.59 0.32 -6.67
CA THR A 143 -4.04 1.64 -6.25
C THR A 143 -3.03 2.71 -6.64
N TYR A 144 -1.74 2.48 -6.47
CA TYR A 144 -0.72 3.45 -6.89
C TYR A 144 -0.68 3.61 -8.40
N THR A 145 -0.71 2.52 -9.17
CA THR A 145 -0.81 2.59 -10.63
C THR A 145 -2.05 3.36 -11.06
N PHE A 146 -3.22 3.03 -10.51
CA PHE A 146 -4.47 3.74 -10.79
C PHE A 146 -4.39 5.24 -10.47
N LEU A 147 -3.88 5.59 -9.28
CA LEU A 147 -3.80 6.99 -8.87
C LEU A 147 -2.83 7.79 -9.72
N LEU A 148 -1.66 7.23 -10.08
CA LEU A 148 -0.73 7.87 -11.01
C LEU A 148 -1.41 8.18 -12.35
N GLN A 149 -2.10 7.20 -12.94
CA GLN A 149 -2.85 7.38 -14.18
C GLN A 149 -3.91 8.48 -14.07
N LYS A 150 -4.69 8.49 -12.98
CA LYS A 150 -5.70 9.52 -12.73
C LYS A 150 -5.13 10.91 -12.47
N ASN A 151 -3.86 11.00 -12.10
CA ASN A 151 -3.14 12.26 -11.91
C ASN A 151 -2.31 12.66 -13.15
N GLY A 152 -2.51 12.00 -14.30
CA GLY A 152 -1.89 12.39 -15.57
C GLY A 152 -0.52 11.77 -15.84
N PHE A 153 -0.07 10.84 -15.00
CA PHE A 153 1.19 10.13 -15.18
C PHE A 153 0.95 8.81 -15.91
N ALA A 154 1.54 8.66 -17.11
CA ALA A 154 1.50 7.38 -17.81
C ALA A 154 2.24 6.32 -16.99
N THR A 155 1.67 5.12 -16.85
CA THR A 155 2.30 4.04 -16.08
C THR A 155 2.56 2.84 -16.97
N ARG A 156 3.36 1.91 -16.47
CA ARG A 156 3.30 0.53 -16.96
C ARG A 156 2.39 -0.28 -16.05
N GLU A 157 1.85 -1.37 -16.57
CA GLU A 157 0.96 -2.26 -15.81
C GLU A 157 1.73 -3.15 -14.83
N PHE A 158 2.77 -2.61 -14.16
CA PHE A 158 3.51 -3.30 -13.11
C PHE A 158 4.16 -2.30 -12.14
N ALA A 159 4.57 -2.82 -10.99
CA ALA A 159 5.30 -2.13 -9.94
C ALA A 159 6.41 -3.04 -9.38
N TYR A 160 7.28 -2.48 -8.56
CA TYR A 160 8.31 -3.25 -7.84
C TYR A 160 8.11 -3.20 -6.33
N LEU A 161 8.25 -4.36 -5.70
CA LEU A 161 8.46 -4.47 -4.26
C LEU A 161 9.95 -4.67 -3.99
N VAL A 162 10.49 -3.90 -3.04
CA VAL A 162 11.86 -4.07 -2.56
C VAL A 162 11.79 -4.59 -1.13
N TYR A 163 12.07 -5.88 -0.98
CA TYR A 163 12.10 -6.53 0.33
C TYR A 163 13.43 -6.33 1.02
N TYR A 164 13.39 -6.02 2.31
CA TYR A 164 14.54 -6.01 3.22
C TYR A 164 14.27 -7.01 4.33
N PHE A 165 15.18 -7.95 4.53
CA PHE A 165 15.09 -8.94 5.61
C PHE A 165 16.46 -9.25 6.21
N PRO A 166 16.54 -9.53 7.52
CA PRO A 166 17.83 -9.80 8.16
C PRO A 166 18.42 -11.11 7.63
N GLU A 167 19.74 -11.12 7.42
CA GLU A 167 20.51 -12.30 7.04
C GLU A 167 21.32 -12.82 8.24
N ALA A 168 22.20 -11.99 8.79
CA ALA A 168 23.13 -12.38 9.85
C ALA A 168 23.68 -11.17 10.60
N PHE A 169 24.26 -11.39 11.78
CA PHE A 169 25.16 -10.41 12.39
C PHE A 169 26.50 -10.43 11.66
N GLN A 170 26.98 -9.26 11.24
CA GLN A 170 28.30 -9.12 10.63
C GLN A 170 29.37 -8.76 11.68
N SER A 171 29.02 -7.97 12.68
CA SER A 171 29.85 -7.60 13.83
C SER A 171 28.97 -6.99 14.94
N ASP A 172 29.57 -6.49 16.02
CA ASP A 172 28.87 -5.84 17.13
C ASP A 172 27.89 -4.78 16.64
N HIS A 173 26.61 -4.98 16.98
CA HIS A 173 25.47 -4.13 16.60
C HIS A 173 25.23 -3.95 15.09
N LEU A 174 25.96 -4.63 14.21
CA LEU A 174 25.79 -4.56 12.76
C LEU A 174 25.03 -5.80 12.25
N VAL A 175 23.74 -5.61 11.96
CA VAL A 175 22.91 -6.63 11.31
C VAL A 175 22.96 -6.42 9.81
N LYS A 176 23.42 -7.43 9.09
CA LYS A 176 23.39 -7.46 7.63
C LYS A 176 21.99 -7.84 7.16
N PHE A 177 21.41 -6.99 6.31
CA PHE A 177 20.18 -7.27 5.61
C PHE A 177 20.46 -7.76 4.19
N LYS A 178 19.57 -8.60 3.68
CA LYS A 178 19.46 -8.95 2.28
C LYS A 178 18.31 -8.18 1.63
N THR A 179 18.43 -8.00 0.32
CA THR A 179 17.39 -7.40 -0.49
C THR A 179 16.91 -8.32 -1.59
N GLU A 180 15.62 -8.29 -1.87
CA GLU A 180 15.00 -8.99 -2.98
C GLU A 180 14.03 -8.04 -3.69
N VAL A 181 14.14 -7.98 -5.01
CA VAL A 181 13.28 -7.12 -5.85
C VAL A 181 12.31 -8.03 -6.57
N VAL A 182 11.01 -7.79 -6.37
CA VAL A 182 9.94 -8.56 -6.99
C VAL A 182 9.14 -7.62 -7.87
N ARG A 183 8.98 -8.00 -9.14
CA ARG A 183 8.06 -7.33 -10.07
C ARG A 183 6.66 -7.90 -9.88
N VAL A 184 5.66 -7.03 -9.75
CA VAL A 184 4.26 -7.40 -9.60
C VAL A 184 3.45 -6.68 -10.67
N GLU A 185 2.71 -7.42 -11.49
CA GLU A 185 1.81 -6.82 -12.48
C GLU A 185 0.65 -6.11 -11.75
N THR A 186 0.23 -4.96 -12.24
CA THR A 186 -0.78 -4.09 -11.64
C THR A 186 -1.94 -3.86 -12.57
N ASP A 187 -3.13 -3.72 -12.01
CA ASP A 187 -4.38 -3.57 -12.76
C ASP A 187 -5.23 -2.43 -12.18
N SER A 188 -5.26 -1.33 -12.91
CA SER A 188 -6.03 -0.15 -12.54
C SER A 188 -7.55 -0.35 -12.61
N GLN A 189 -8.04 -1.27 -13.45
CA GLN A 189 -9.46 -1.61 -13.52
C GLN A 189 -9.87 -2.40 -12.29
N ARG A 190 -9.02 -3.34 -11.83
CA ARG A 190 -9.22 -4.06 -10.57
C ARG A 190 -9.29 -3.11 -9.38
N CYS A 191 -8.37 -2.14 -9.28
CA CYS A 191 -8.44 -1.10 -8.25
C CYS A 191 -9.78 -0.35 -8.30
N TYR A 192 -10.16 0.16 -9.47
CA TYR A 192 -11.39 0.96 -9.61
C TYR A 192 -12.65 0.17 -9.24
N LYS A 193 -12.71 -1.11 -9.64
CA LYS A 193 -13.80 -2.01 -9.27
C LYS A 193 -13.90 -2.19 -7.76
N ILE A 194 -12.78 -2.47 -7.08
CA ILE A 194 -12.74 -2.63 -5.62
C ILE A 194 -13.18 -1.33 -4.93
N PHE A 195 -12.71 -0.18 -5.42
CA PHE A 195 -13.10 1.12 -4.89
C PHE A 195 -14.61 1.37 -5.02
N GLN A 196 -15.18 1.10 -6.20
CA GLN A 196 -16.62 1.21 -6.44
C GLN A 196 -17.43 0.26 -5.53
N ASP A 197 -17.02 -1.00 -5.44
CA ASP A 197 -17.68 -2.01 -4.60
C ASP A 197 -17.61 -1.63 -3.11
N ALA A 198 -16.49 -1.07 -2.65
CA ALA A 198 -16.33 -0.56 -1.28
C ALA A 198 -17.27 0.63 -1.01
N VAL A 199 -17.33 1.62 -1.92
CA VAL A 199 -18.23 2.78 -1.76
C VAL A 199 -19.70 2.34 -1.73
N ASN A 200 -20.09 1.40 -2.60
CA ASN A 200 -21.44 0.83 -2.62
C ASN A 200 -21.75 0.08 -1.33
N CYS A 201 -20.79 -0.65 -0.77
CA CYS A 201 -20.93 -1.32 0.53
C CYS A 201 -21.28 -0.31 1.63
N LEU A 202 -20.56 0.81 1.75
CA LEU A 202 -20.83 1.84 2.77
C LEU A 202 -22.23 2.45 2.67
N ARG A 203 -22.79 2.51 1.46
CA ARG A 203 -24.13 3.05 1.22
C ARG A 203 -25.24 2.00 1.38
N GLY A 204 -24.86 0.73 1.42
CA GLY A 204 -25.77 -0.39 1.57
C GLY A 204 -26.09 -0.69 3.04
N PRO A 205 -26.92 -1.72 3.28
CA PRO A 205 -27.14 -2.26 4.61
C PRO A 205 -25.84 -2.90 5.15
N ILE A 206 -25.73 -2.99 6.48
CA ILE A 206 -24.61 -3.65 7.14
C ILE A 206 -24.43 -5.09 6.61
N PRO A 207 -23.22 -5.47 6.12
CA PRO A 207 -22.96 -6.85 5.69
C PRO A 207 -23.05 -7.85 6.85
N LYS A 208 -23.38 -9.11 6.52
CA LYS A 208 -23.44 -10.20 7.51
C LYS A 208 -22.05 -10.51 8.07
N ALA A 209 -22.02 -10.94 9.34
CA ALA A 209 -20.82 -11.51 9.92
C ALA A 209 -20.49 -12.85 9.27
N HIS A 210 -19.22 -13.25 9.25
CA HIS A 210 -18.77 -14.54 8.74
C HIS A 210 -17.57 -15.04 9.54
N THR A 211 -17.42 -16.37 9.62
CA THR A 211 -16.44 -17.05 10.48
C THR A 211 -15.01 -16.97 9.97
N GLU A 212 -14.81 -16.72 8.68
CA GLU A 212 -13.47 -16.51 8.10
C GLU A 212 -12.82 -15.20 8.58
N CYS A 213 -13.62 -14.23 9.05
CA CYS A 213 -13.11 -13.05 9.71
C CYS A 213 -12.93 -13.33 11.21
N SER A 214 -11.68 -13.43 11.65
CA SER A 214 -11.33 -13.65 13.06
C SER A 214 -11.97 -12.64 14.02
N TYR A 215 -12.16 -11.39 13.59
CA TYR A 215 -12.83 -10.36 14.39
C TYR A 215 -14.33 -10.56 14.48
N CYS A 216 -14.99 -10.99 13.41
CA CYS A 216 -16.41 -11.34 13.46
C CYS A 216 -16.63 -12.57 14.33
N ALA A 217 -15.76 -13.58 14.20
CA ALA A 217 -15.78 -14.78 15.03
C ALA A 217 -15.61 -14.42 16.52
N TRP A 218 -14.55 -13.66 16.85
CA TRP A 218 -14.29 -13.22 18.22
C TRP A 218 -15.46 -12.43 18.84
N PHE A 219 -16.08 -11.52 18.07
CA PHE A 219 -17.23 -10.77 18.54
C PHE A 219 -18.47 -11.66 18.77
N SER A 220 -18.68 -12.66 17.91
CA SER A 220 -19.76 -13.64 18.11
C SER A 220 -19.53 -14.48 19.36
N ASP A 221 -18.32 -15.01 19.52
CA ASP A 221 -17.95 -15.83 20.68
C ASP A 221 -18.13 -15.07 22.01
N LEU A 222 -17.85 -13.75 22.01
CA LEU A 222 -18.06 -12.89 23.17
C LEU A 222 -19.56 -12.70 23.47
N LEU A 223 -20.39 -12.45 22.44
CA LEU A 223 -21.84 -12.31 22.61
C LEU A 223 -22.53 -13.60 23.05
N ASP A 224 -22.00 -14.76 22.66
CA ASP A 224 -22.54 -16.06 23.06
C ASP A 224 -22.13 -16.45 24.49
N TYR A 225 -21.07 -15.83 25.02
CA TYR A 225 -20.60 -16.07 26.38
C TYR A 225 -21.38 -15.25 27.43
N ASP A 226 -21.70 -14.00 27.12
CA ASP A 226 -22.41 -13.05 27.99
C ASP A 226 -23.95 -13.24 27.98
#